data_AF-A0A4R3ZAL4-F1
#
_entry.id   AF-A0A4R3ZAL4-F1
#
_cell.length_a   1.000
_cell.length_b   1.000
_cell.length_c   1.000
_cell.angle_alpha   90.00
_cell.angle_beta   90.00
_cell.angle_gamma   90.00
#
_symmetry.space_group_name_H-M   'P 1'
#
loop_
_entity.id
_entity.type
_entity.pdbx_description
1 polymer ?
#
loop_
_entity_poly.entity_id
_entity_poly.type
_entity_poly.pdbx_seq_one_letter_code
_entity_poly.pdbx_strand_id
1 'polypeptide(L)'
;MSFTLTKVLRVNRSYPDLLLEVADGTEEVSITYEVTTVELNGNTGKAGYTVSVGDARPGMTRSFDFTYSGNGNPTAEAESRLNEAVSPLAVITV
;
A
#
# COMPACT_ATOMS: atom_id res chain seq x y z
N MET A 1 -10.62 1.58 7.18
CA MET A 1 -11.18 1.34 5.84
C MET A 1 -10.02 0.83 4.98
N SER A 2 -10.29 0.03 3.95
CA SER A 2 -9.28 -0.64 3.13
C SER A 2 -9.68 -0.68 1.67
N PHE A 3 -8.70 -0.67 0.78
CA PHE A 3 -8.92 -0.83 -0.66
C PHE A 3 -7.94 -1.86 -1.25
N THR A 4 -8.32 -2.44 -2.38
CA THR A 4 -7.54 -3.48 -3.04
C THR A 4 -7.13 -3.04 -4.44
N LEU A 5 -5.89 -3.34 -4.83
CA LEU A 5 -5.34 -3.12 -6.16
C LEU A 5 -4.77 -4.42 -6.70
N THR A 6 -4.99 -4.69 -7.99
CA THR A 6 -4.32 -5.78 -8.70
C THR A 6 -3.03 -5.24 -9.32
N LYS A 7 -1.90 -5.89 -9.06
CA LYS A 7 -0.60 -5.54 -9.65
C LYS A 7 0.20 -6.76 -10.03
N VAL A 8 0.98 -6.64 -11.09
CA VAL A 8 2.04 -7.61 -11.42
C VAL A 8 3.28 -7.27 -10.59
N LEU A 9 3.66 -8.15 -9.66
CA LEU A 9 4.84 -8.00 -8.80
C LEU A 9 5.90 -9.03 -9.15
N ARG A 10 7.17 -8.67 -8.93
CA ARG A 10 8.26 -9.66 -8.94
C ARG A 10 8.13 -10.55 -7.70
N VAL A 11 8.32 -11.84 -7.91
CA VAL A 11 8.28 -12.85 -6.85
C VAL A 11 9.60 -13.61 -6.78
N ASN A 12 9.92 -14.06 -5.57
CA ASN A 12 11.04 -14.95 -5.31
C ASN A 12 10.50 -16.29 -4.81
N ARG A 13 11.15 -17.38 -5.22
CA ARG A 13 10.97 -18.69 -4.59
C ARG A 13 11.89 -18.79 -3.40
N SER A 14 11.33 -19.04 -2.23
CA SER A 14 12.08 -19.22 -0.98
C SER A 14 12.36 -20.71 -0.73
N TYR A 15 13.62 -21.03 -0.40
CA TYR A 15 14.08 -22.33 0.09
C TYR A 15 14.60 -22.16 1.53
N PRO A 16 13.71 -22.21 2.56
CA PRO A 16 14.07 -21.85 3.93
C PRO A 16 15.17 -22.71 4.55
N ASP A 17 15.20 -24.01 4.25
CA ASP A 17 16.22 -24.93 4.76
C ASP A 17 17.64 -24.60 4.26
N LEU A 18 17.72 -23.85 3.14
CA LEU A 18 18.97 -23.38 2.56
C LEU A 18 19.22 -21.88 2.84
N LEU A 19 18.30 -21.21 3.54
CA LEU A 19 18.29 -19.76 3.73
C LEU A 19 18.50 -18.99 2.41
N LEU A 20 17.87 -19.48 1.34
CA LEU A 20 18.10 -19.03 -0.03
C LEU A 20 16.79 -18.55 -0.66
N GLU A 21 16.87 -17.42 -1.38
CA GLU A 21 15.83 -16.97 -2.29
C GLU A 21 16.37 -16.85 -3.71
N VAL A 22 15.57 -17.28 -4.68
CA VAL A 22 15.88 -17.14 -6.10
C VAL A 22 14.73 -16.43 -6.81
N ALA A 23 15.04 -15.59 -7.79
CA ALA A 23 14.02 -14.91 -8.59
C ALA A 23 13.15 -15.94 -9.33
N ASP A 24 11.83 -15.76 -9.29
CA ASP A 24 10.85 -16.69 -9.89
C ASP A 24 9.82 -15.95 -10.76
N GLY A 25 10.30 -14.94 -11.49
CA GLY A 25 9.48 -14.18 -12.44
C GLY A 25 8.55 -13.16 -11.76
N THR A 26 7.32 -13.09 -12.27
CA THR A 26 6.30 -12.13 -11.81
C THR A 26 4.94 -12.79 -11.69
N GLU A 27 4.14 -12.33 -10.72
CA GLU A 27 2.79 -12.80 -10.46
C GLU A 27 1.82 -11.62 -10.39
N GLU A 28 0.64 -11.78 -10.97
CA GLU A 28 -0.48 -10.85 -10.76
C GLU A 28 -1.12 -11.14 -9.41
N VAL A 29 -1.08 -10.16 -8.51
CA VAL A 29 -1.54 -10.31 -7.13
C VAL A 29 -2.54 -9.22 -6.76
N SER A 30 -3.55 -9.61 -5.98
CA SER A 30 -4.46 -8.69 -5.31
C SER A 30 -3.86 -8.23 -3.98
N ILE A 31 -3.59 -6.93 -3.90
CA ILE A 31 -2.93 -6.29 -2.76
C ILE A 31 -3.95 -5.44 -2.02
N THR A 32 -4.15 -5.68 -0.74
CA THR A 32 -5.02 -4.87 0.11
C THR A 32 -4.18 -3.89 0.93
N TYR A 33 -4.54 -2.62 0.85
CA TYR A 33 -3.98 -1.53 1.64
C TYR A 33 -5.03 -1.08 2.65
N GLU A 34 -4.63 -0.96 3.92
CA GLU A 34 -5.52 -0.53 4.99
C GLU A 34 -4.85 0.59 5.79
N VAL A 35 -5.52 1.75 5.88
CA VAL A 35 -5.07 2.83 6.77
C VAL A 35 -5.49 2.48 8.20
N THR A 36 -4.51 2.41 9.09
CA THR A 36 -4.68 2.00 10.49
C THR A 36 -4.61 3.17 11.46
N THR A 37 -3.86 4.22 11.12
CA THR A 37 -3.68 5.41 11.97
C THR A 37 -3.56 6.66 11.11
N VAL A 38 -4.04 7.79 11.64
CA VAL A 38 -3.85 9.12 11.05
C VAL A 38 -3.51 10.11 12.15
N GLU A 39 -2.40 10.82 11.97
CA GLU A 39 -1.94 11.92 12.81
C GLU A 39 -1.98 13.21 11.99
N LEU A 40 -2.45 14.31 12.58
CA LEU A 40 -2.51 15.62 11.94
C LEU A 40 -1.75 16.68 12.72
N ASN A 41 -1.05 17.54 12.01
CA ASN A 41 -0.49 18.80 12.49
C ASN A 41 -0.88 19.91 11.51
N GLY A 42 -1.97 20.61 11.81
CA GLY A 42 -2.62 21.51 10.86
C GLY A 42 -3.10 20.77 9.62
N ASN A 43 -2.68 21.22 8.44
CA ASN A 43 -2.97 20.56 7.16
C ASN A 43 -1.93 19.49 6.77
N THR A 44 -0.91 19.24 7.59
CA THR A 44 0.02 18.15 7.36
C THR A 44 -0.47 16.90 8.08
N GLY A 45 -0.65 15.81 7.34
CA GLY A 45 -1.06 14.52 7.86
C GLY A 45 0.00 13.45 7.67
N LYS A 46 0.07 12.53 8.62
CA LYS A 46 0.85 11.30 8.52
C LYS A 46 -0.08 10.12 8.77
N ALA A 47 -0.13 9.19 7.82
CA ALA A 47 -0.98 8.01 7.91
C ALA A 47 -0.14 6.75 8.02
N GLY A 48 -0.44 5.92 9.02
CA GLY A 48 0.05 4.55 9.11
C GLY A 48 -0.88 3.61 8.35
N TYR A 49 -0.30 2.68 7.60
CA TYR A 49 -1.05 1.69 6.82
C TYR A 49 -0.37 0.33 6.79
N THR A 50 -1.15 -0.72 6.58
CA THR A 50 -0.66 -2.09 6.39
C THR A 50 -0.93 -2.57 4.97
N VAL A 51 -0.18 -3.58 4.55
CA VAL A 51 -0.30 -4.20 3.22
C VAL A 51 -0.42 -5.72 3.37
N SER A 52 -1.38 -6.33 2.71
CA SER A 52 -1.50 -7.79 2.59
C SER A 52 -1.68 -8.21 1.13
N VAL A 53 -1.36 -9.47 0.84
CA VAL A 53 -1.55 -10.10 -0.48
C VAL A 53 -2.43 -11.32 -0.30
N GLY A 54 -3.58 -11.36 -0.98
CA GLY A 54 -4.59 -12.40 -0.76
C GLY A 54 -4.99 -12.53 0.73
N ASP A 55 -5.01 -13.75 1.24
CA ASP A 55 -5.33 -14.07 2.65
C ASP A 55 -4.11 -14.00 3.60
N ALA A 56 -2.96 -13.50 3.12
CA ALA A 56 -1.77 -13.38 3.95
C ALA A 56 -2.00 -12.39 5.09
N ARG A 57 -1.35 -12.66 6.24
CA ARG A 57 -1.36 -11.71 7.36
C ARG A 57 -0.81 -10.35 6.92
N PRO A 58 -1.37 -9.24 7.43
CA PRO A 58 -0.84 -7.91 7.15
C PRO A 58 0.65 -7.85 7.48
N GLY A 59 1.42 -7.27 6.55
CA GLY A 59 2.83 -6.99 6.78
C GLY A 59 3.05 -5.89 7.83
N MET A 60 4.30 -5.49 7.99
CA MET A 60 4.67 -4.39 8.89
C MET A 60 3.93 -3.10 8.53
N THR A 61 3.50 -2.37 9.56
CA THR A 61 2.94 -1.02 9.40
C THR A 61 3.96 -0.10 8.73
N ARG A 62 3.52 0.54 7.66
CA ARG A 62 4.25 1.58 6.92
C ARG A 62 3.62 2.92 7.22
N SER A 63 4.33 4.00 6.93
CA SER A 63 3.76 5.36 7.03
C SER A 63 3.96 6.12 5.73
N PHE A 64 3.03 7.02 5.42
CA PHE A 64 3.20 8.01 4.38
C PHE A 64 2.64 9.37 4.81
N ASP A 65 3.24 10.44 4.32
CA ASP A 65 2.80 11.81 4.58
C ASP A 65 1.84 12.27 3.49
N PHE A 66 0.83 13.06 3.87
CA PHE A 66 -0.16 13.63 2.97
C PHE A 66 -0.58 15.03 3.41
N THR A 67 -1.09 15.82 2.47
CA THR A 67 -1.74 17.10 2.79
C THR A 67 -3.23 16.85 3.01
N TYR A 68 -3.71 17.18 4.21
CA TYR A 68 -5.13 17.16 4.55
C TYR A 68 -5.78 18.48 4.13
N SER A 69 -6.93 18.40 3.45
CA SER A 69 -7.68 19.54 2.95
C SER A 69 -8.21 20.47 4.04
N GLY A 70 -8.24 20.01 5.30
CA GLY A 70 -8.87 20.72 6.41
C GLY A 70 -10.39 20.52 6.50
N ASN A 71 -10.96 19.71 5.60
CA ASN A 71 -12.40 19.46 5.52
C ASN A 71 -12.70 17.95 5.46
N GLY A 72 -13.82 17.52 6.04
CA GLY A 72 -14.25 16.11 5.98
C GLY A 72 -13.47 15.18 6.91
N ASN A 73 -13.48 13.86 6.63
CA ASN A 73 -12.82 12.86 7.47
C ASN A 73 -11.34 12.67 7.07
N PRO A 74 -10.36 12.98 7.95
CA PRO A 74 -8.94 12.79 7.66
C PRO A 74 -8.55 11.37 7.26
N THR A 75 -9.23 10.36 7.82
CA THR A 75 -8.95 8.95 7.50
C THR A 75 -9.38 8.60 6.08
N ALA A 76 -10.54 9.11 5.66
CA ALA A 76 -11.02 8.90 4.29
C ALA A 76 -10.13 9.64 3.26
N GLU A 77 -9.67 10.85 3.61
CA GLU A 77 -8.76 11.59 2.74
C GLU A 77 -7.38 10.90 2.67
N ALA A 78 -6.84 10.44 3.80
CA ALA A 78 -5.62 9.65 3.83
C ALA A 78 -5.72 8.39 2.96
N GLU A 79 -6.84 7.67 3.00
CA GLU A 79 -7.06 6.50 2.16
C GLU A 79 -7.05 6.86 0.67
N SER A 80 -7.75 7.93 0.29
CA SER A 80 -7.76 8.44 -1.08
C SER A 80 -6.35 8.80 -1.57
N ARG A 81 -5.58 9.53 -0.74
CA ARG A 81 -4.19 9.91 -1.06
C ARG A 81 -3.27 8.71 -1.14
N LEU A 82 -3.44 7.73 -0.26
CA LEU A 82 -2.68 6.48 -0.32
C LEU A 82 -2.97 5.74 -1.62
N ASN A 83 -4.25 5.62 -1.99
CA ASN A 83 -4.67 4.98 -3.23
C ASN A 83 -4.05 5.67 -4.45
N GLU A 84 -4.09 7.00 -4.52
CA GLU A 84 -3.42 7.79 -5.56
C GLU A 84 -1.91 7.50 -5.62
N ALA A 85 -1.24 7.48 -4.45
CA ALA A 85 0.19 7.26 -4.35
C ALA A 85 0.63 5.85 -4.76
N VAL A 86 -0.21 4.84 -4.50
CA VAL A 86 0.12 3.44 -4.78
C VAL A 86 -0.49 2.90 -6.07
N SER A 87 -1.35 3.62 -6.79
CA SER A 87 -2.07 3.05 -7.93
C SER A 87 -1.27 2.87 -9.24
N PRO A 88 -0.02 3.35 -9.33
CA PRO A 88 0.46 4.21 -10.42
C PRO A 88 -0.54 4.52 -11.56
N LEU A 89 -0.65 5.80 -11.93
CA LEU A 89 -1.34 6.26 -13.13
C LEU A 89 -1.01 5.35 -14.32
N ALA A 90 -2.03 4.85 -15.01
CA ALA A 90 -1.87 4.32 -16.36
C ALA A 90 -1.09 5.37 -17.16
N VAL A 91 0.19 5.10 -17.44
CA VAL A 91 1.00 5.95 -18.31
C VAL A 91 0.45 5.75 -19.72
N ILE A 92 -0.54 6.55 -20.09
CA ILE A 92 -0.86 6.81 -21.50
C ILE A 92 0.10 7.91 -21.93
N THR A 93 1.26 7.52 -22.44
CA THR A 93 2.04 8.41 -23.30
C THR A 93 1.59 8.15 -24.73
N VAL A 94 0.95 9.17 -25.32
CA VAL A 94 0.58 9.24 -26.74
C VAL A 94 1.84 9.45 -27.59
#